data_AF-A0A4C1T9D6-F1
#
_entry.id   AF-A0A4C1T9D6-F1
#
_cell.length_a   1.000
_cell.length_b   1.000
_cell.length_c   1.000
_cell.angle_alpha   90.00
_cell.angle_beta   90.00
_cell.angle_gamma   90.00
#
_symmetry.space_group_name_H-M   'P 1'
#
loop_
_entity.id
_entity.type
_entity.pdbx_description
1 polymer ?
#
loop_
_entity_poly.entity_id
_entity_poly.type
_entity_poly.pdbx_seq_one_letter_code
_entity_poly.pdbx_strand_id
1 'polypeptide(L)'
;MRLCFLTDPRGKVPVKVVARTFASGKTEKLVYQCLSELGLPSGKNDVMEKEEFTFDKFYALYHKICPRNDIEELFRSITQGKSDRINLEQFINFLNEKQRDPRLNEILYPLYDEKRAAEIITTYEQNDEAKTAKALSKDGLIRYLMSDENAPVFLDRLDNYMEMDQPLAHYYINSSHNTYLSGRQFGGKSSVEMYRQVLLAGCRWIPSSVVTDAKM
;
A
#
# COMPACT_ATOMS: atom_id res chain seq x y z
N MET A 1 13.07 2.95 -4.80
CA MET A 1 13.03 1.47 -4.73
C MET A 1 14.04 0.97 -3.71
N ARG A 2 13.62 0.27 -2.64
CA ARG A 2 14.52 -0.15 -1.53
C ARG A 2 15.67 -1.05 -1.97
N LEU A 3 15.47 -1.88 -2.99
CA LEU A 3 16.45 -2.83 -3.51
C LEU A 3 17.74 -2.15 -4.00
N CYS A 4 17.64 -0.95 -4.57
CA CYS A 4 18.81 -0.19 -5.05
C CYS A 4 19.70 0.35 -3.91
N PHE A 5 19.26 0.25 -2.65
CA PHE A 5 20.05 0.57 -1.47
C PHE A 5 20.66 -0.67 -0.79
N LEU A 6 20.27 -1.88 -1.21
CA LEU A 6 20.81 -3.15 -0.69
C LEU A 6 21.96 -3.63 -1.57
N THR A 7 23.02 -2.81 -1.64
CA THR A 7 24.16 -3.06 -2.54
C THR A 7 25.28 -3.83 -1.87
N ASP A 8 26.17 -4.39 -2.67
CA ASP A 8 27.46 -4.89 -2.21
C ASP A 8 28.44 -3.74 -1.85
N PRO A 9 29.65 -4.04 -1.33
CA PRO A 9 30.65 -3.01 -1.02
C PRO A 9 31.11 -2.19 -2.23
N ARG A 10 30.83 -2.64 -3.46
CA ARG A 10 31.15 -1.95 -4.72
C ARG A 10 30.00 -1.09 -5.23
N GLY A 11 28.88 -1.04 -4.50
CA GLY A 11 27.70 -0.25 -4.86
C GLY A 11 26.77 -0.91 -5.88
N LYS A 12 26.98 -2.19 -6.22
CA LYS A 12 26.17 -2.93 -7.19
C LYS A 12 25.04 -3.69 -6.51
N VAL A 13 23.94 -3.92 -7.23
CA VAL A 13 22.77 -4.64 -6.70
C VAL A 13 22.97 -6.15 -6.89
N PRO A 14 23.05 -6.96 -5.82
CA PRO A 14 23.23 -8.41 -5.96
C PRO A 14 21.94 -9.11 -6.38
N VAL A 15 22.02 -9.98 -7.39
CA VAL A 15 20.87 -10.75 -7.90
C VAL A 15 20.22 -11.62 -6.82
N LYS A 16 21.03 -12.20 -5.91
CA LYS A 16 20.52 -12.95 -4.75
C LYS A 16 19.60 -12.15 -3.83
N VAL A 17 19.77 -10.82 -3.72
CA VAL A 17 18.93 -9.97 -2.86
C VAL A 17 17.56 -9.76 -3.51
N VAL A 18 17.56 -9.50 -4.83
CA VAL A 18 16.34 -9.42 -5.63
C VAL A 18 15.58 -10.74 -5.56
N ALA A 19 16.27 -11.87 -5.80
CA ALA A 19 15.67 -13.21 -5.73
C ALA A 19 15.02 -13.50 -4.38
N ARG A 20 15.71 -13.22 -3.26
CA ARG A 20 15.17 -13.42 -1.91
C ARG A 20 13.94 -12.57 -1.60
N THR A 21 13.88 -11.36 -2.15
CA THR A 21 12.75 -10.45 -1.94
C THR A 21 11.46 -11.00 -2.57
N PHE A 22 11.57 -11.63 -3.74
CA PHE A 22 10.42 -12.25 -4.43
C PHE A 22 10.19 -13.73 -4.05
N ALA A 23 11.16 -14.38 -3.41
CA ALA A 23 11.06 -15.79 -3.01
C ALA A 23 10.05 -16.07 -1.87
N SER A 24 9.52 -15.03 -1.21
CA SER A 24 8.52 -15.20 -0.15
C SER A 24 7.18 -15.78 -0.64
N GLY A 25 6.95 -15.86 -1.96
CA GLY A 25 5.74 -16.46 -2.54
C GLY A 25 5.97 -17.33 -3.78
N LYS A 26 7.21 -17.47 -4.26
CA LYS A 26 7.60 -18.24 -5.46
C LYS A 26 8.99 -18.85 -5.27
N THR A 27 9.39 -19.79 -6.13
CA THR A 27 10.74 -20.38 -6.07
C THR A 27 11.79 -19.41 -6.61
N GLU A 28 13.00 -19.40 -6.02
CA GLU A 28 14.12 -18.58 -6.51
C GLU A 28 14.41 -18.86 -8.00
N LYS A 29 14.24 -20.12 -8.44
CA LYS A 29 14.43 -20.53 -9.83
C LYS A 29 13.53 -19.75 -10.80
N LEU A 30 12.26 -19.53 -10.44
CA LEU A 30 11.34 -18.74 -11.25
C LEU A 30 11.81 -17.28 -11.33
N VAL A 31 12.28 -16.71 -10.23
CA VAL A 31 12.76 -15.33 -10.20
C VAL A 31 13.97 -15.14 -11.12
N TYR A 32 14.95 -16.05 -11.07
CA TYR A 32 16.10 -16.02 -11.99
C TYR A 32 15.68 -16.15 -13.46
N GLN A 33 14.71 -17.00 -13.76
CA GLN A 33 14.16 -17.12 -15.11
C GLN A 33 13.51 -15.79 -15.57
N CYS A 34 12.66 -15.17 -14.74
CA CYS A 34 12.04 -13.89 -15.08
C CYS A 34 13.07 -12.76 -15.28
N LEU A 35 14.15 -12.74 -14.47
CA LEU A 35 15.27 -11.81 -14.67
C LEU A 35 15.94 -12.03 -16.02
N SER A 36 16.22 -13.28 -16.38
CA SER A 36 16.80 -13.64 -17.69
C SER A 36 15.93 -13.19 -18.84
N GLU A 37 14.61 -13.40 -18.76
CA GLU A 37 13.66 -12.98 -19.80
C GLU A 37 13.54 -11.45 -19.94
N LEU A 38 13.92 -10.70 -18.91
CA LEU A 38 13.96 -9.23 -18.93
C LEU A 38 15.33 -8.69 -19.36
N GLY A 39 16.27 -9.57 -19.70
CA GLY A 39 17.64 -9.20 -20.08
C GLY A 39 18.48 -8.69 -18.91
N LEU A 40 18.12 -9.05 -17.67
CA LEU A 40 18.86 -8.69 -16.47
C LEU A 40 19.80 -9.83 -16.06
N PRO A 41 20.89 -9.54 -15.33
CA PRO A 41 21.73 -10.57 -14.72
C PRO A 41 20.88 -11.52 -13.87
N SER A 42 21.08 -12.84 -14.07
CA SER A 42 20.19 -13.89 -13.54
C SER A 42 20.94 -15.00 -12.79
N GLY A 43 22.28 -15.00 -12.82
CA GLY A 43 23.09 -15.90 -12.02
C GLY A 43 22.96 -15.57 -10.53
N LYS A 44 22.98 -16.61 -9.69
CA LYS A 44 22.83 -16.48 -8.23
C LYS A 44 23.86 -15.53 -7.59
N ASN A 45 25.06 -15.49 -8.14
CA ASN A 45 26.16 -14.65 -7.64
C ASN A 45 26.39 -13.40 -8.49
N ASP A 46 25.53 -13.15 -9.49
CA ASP A 46 25.66 -11.99 -10.35
C ASP A 46 25.30 -10.71 -9.61
N VAL A 47 25.77 -9.60 -10.16
CA VAL A 47 25.52 -8.25 -9.71
C VAL A 47 25.12 -7.40 -10.91
N MET A 48 24.23 -6.43 -10.70
CA MET A 48 23.78 -5.49 -11.74
C MET A 48 24.09 -4.05 -11.31
N GLU A 49 24.35 -3.19 -12.30
CA GLU A 49 24.47 -1.75 -12.06
C GLU A 49 23.10 -1.16 -11.68
N LYS A 50 23.10 -0.05 -10.94
CA LYS A 50 21.85 0.60 -10.51
C LYS A 50 21.07 1.15 -11.70
N GLU A 51 21.79 1.60 -12.72
CA GLU A 51 21.29 2.17 -13.95
C GLU A 51 20.62 1.10 -14.82
N GLU A 52 21.04 -0.17 -14.70
CA GLU A 52 20.42 -1.30 -15.40
C GLU A 52 19.10 -1.74 -14.72
N PHE A 53 18.98 -1.54 -13.41
CA PHE A 53 17.78 -1.91 -12.63
C PHE A 53 16.82 -0.74 -12.43
N THR A 54 16.29 -0.23 -13.55
CA THR A 54 15.32 0.86 -13.56
C THR A 54 13.97 0.46 -12.95
N PHE A 55 13.13 1.45 -12.63
CA PHE A 55 11.78 1.20 -12.14
C PHE A 55 10.93 0.38 -13.13
N ASP A 56 11.05 0.66 -14.44
CA ASP A 56 10.29 -0.06 -15.46
C ASP A 56 10.68 -1.54 -15.52
N LYS A 57 11.98 -1.85 -15.39
CA LYS A 57 12.48 -3.23 -15.31
C LYS A 57 11.97 -3.94 -14.05
N PHE A 58 11.96 -3.25 -12.91
CA PHE A 58 11.38 -3.77 -11.68
C PHE A 58 9.86 -4.00 -11.79
N TYR A 59 9.14 -3.06 -12.39
CA TYR A 59 7.69 -3.16 -12.58
C TYR A 59 7.32 -4.34 -13.49
N ALA A 60 8.06 -4.52 -14.59
CA ALA A 60 7.91 -5.68 -15.48
C ALA A 60 8.23 -7.00 -14.76
N LEU A 61 9.28 -7.02 -13.92
CA LEU A 61 9.63 -8.19 -13.10
C LEU A 61 8.52 -8.52 -12.09
N TYR A 62 7.99 -7.52 -11.39
CA TYR A 62 6.90 -7.67 -10.44
C TYR A 62 5.66 -8.31 -11.10
N HIS A 63 5.24 -7.80 -12.25
CA HIS A 63 4.07 -8.33 -12.97
C HIS A 63 4.27 -9.75 -13.49
N LYS A 64 5.49 -10.12 -13.90
CA LYS A 64 5.79 -11.50 -14.31
C LYS A 64 5.74 -12.48 -13.14
N ILE A 65 6.28 -12.10 -11.98
CA ILE A 65 6.37 -12.98 -10.81
C ILE A 65 5.02 -13.10 -10.08
N CYS A 66 4.29 -11.99 -10.00
CA CYS A 66 3.05 -11.84 -9.26
C CYS A 66 1.91 -11.42 -10.20
N PRO A 67 1.41 -12.32 -11.07
CA PRO A 67 0.30 -11.97 -11.96
C PRO A 67 -0.95 -11.64 -11.14
N ARG A 68 -1.57 -10.49 -11.45
CA ARG A 68 -2.80 -9.99 -10.81
C ARG A 68 -4.05 -10.50 -11.53
N ASN A 69 -4.32 -11.80 -11.40
CA ASN A 69 -5.50 -12.43 -11.98
C ASN A 69 -6.82 -11.85 -11.44
N ASP A 70 -6.80 -11.40 -10.19
CA ASP A 70 -7.90 -10.68 -9.55
C ASP A 70 -8.25 -9.38 -10.28
N ILE A 71 -7.24 -8.60 -10.70
CA ILE A 71 -7.47 -7.39 -11.48
C ILE A 71 -7.88 -7.72 -12.91
N GLU A 72 -7.35 -8.80 -13.50
CA GLU A 72 -7.79 -9.27 -14.82
C GLU A 72 -9.29 -9.62 -14.82
N GLU A 73 -9.77 -10.34 -13.79
CA GLU A 73 -11.18 -10.66 -13.62
C GLU A 73 -12.04 -9.40 -13.42
N LEU A 74 -11.58 -8.45 -12.60
CA LEU A 74 -12.25 -7.16 -12.42
C LEU A 74 -12.33 -6.37 -13.74
N PHE A 75 -11.21 -6.28 -14.47
CA PHE A 75 -11.15 -5.59 -15.75
C PHE A 75 -12.12 -6.21 -16.77
N ARG A 76 -12.19 -7.54 -16.83
CA ARG A 76 -13.17 -8.27 -17.66
C ARG A 76 -14.60 -8.04 -17.21
N SER A 77 -14.84 -7.93 -15.90
CA SER A 77 -16.17 -7.62 -15.36
C SER A 77 -16.66 -6.24 -15.82
N ILE A 78 -15.80 -5.22 -15.75
CA ILE A 78 -16.12 -3.85 -16.17
C ILE A 78 -16.34 -3.76 -17.69
N THR A 79 -15.45 -4.36 -18.48
CA THR A 79 -15.50 -4.35 -19.95
C THR A 79 -16.50 -5.37 -20.53
N GLN A 80 -17.10 -6.20 -19.68
CA GLN A 80 -17.90 -7.38 -20.06
C GLN A 80 -17.14 -8.35 -21.00
N GLY A 81 -15.81 -8.33 -20.98
CA GLY A 81 -14.94 -9.14 -21.85
C GLY A 81 -14.99 -8.76 -23.33
N LYS A 82 -15.59 -7.62 -23.69
CA LYS A 82 -15.79 -7.20 -25.09
C LYS A 82 -14.74 -6.21 -25.60
N SER A 83 -13.90 -5.69 -24.71
CA SER A 83 -12.95 -4.62 -25.00
C SER A 83 -11.64 -4.84 -24.25
N ASP A 84 -10.55 -4.40 -24.84
CA ASP A 84 -9.21 -4.35 -24.23
C ASP A 84 -8.97 -3.04 -23.43
N ARG A 85 -9.96 -2.13 -23.44
CA ARG A 85 -9.95 -0.84 -22.73
C ARG A 85 -11.29 -0.59 -22.04
N ILE A 86 -11.25 0.05 -20.87
CA ILE A 86 -12.43 0.59 -20.17
C ILE A 86 -12.70 1.99 -20.73
N ASN A 87 -13.87 2.21 -21.31
CA ASN A 87 -14.23 3.54 -21.81
C ASN A 87 -14.67 4.47 -20.66
N LEU A 88 -14.82 5.76 -20.95
CA LEU A 88 -15.17 6.77 -19.95
C LEU A 88 -16.46 6.45 -19.19
N GLU A 89 -17.52 6.04 -19.89
CA GLU A 89 -18.82 5.72 -19.30
C GLU A 89 -18.73 4.50 -18.36
N GLN A 90 -18.06 3.44 -18.81
CA GLN A 90 -17.80 2.24 -17.99
C GLN A 90 -17.00 2.60 -16.74
N PHE A 91 -16.04 3.52 -16.84
CA PHE A 91 -15.24 3.95 -15.71
C PHE A 91 -16.07 4.78 -14.71
N ILE A 92 -16.89 5.72 -15.18
CA ILE A 92 -17.81 6.48 -14.33
C ILE A 92 -18.76 5.54 -13.58
N ASN A 93 -19.35 4.56 -14.29
CA ASN A 93 -20.23 3.57 -13.68
C ASN A 93 -19.48 2.75 -12.62
N PHE A 94 -18.24 2.34 -12.89
CA PHE A 94 -17.42 1.65 -11.90
C PHE A 94 -17.17 2.50 -10.65
N LEU A 95 -16.81 3.78 -10.82
CA LEU A 95 -16.55 4.69 -9.70
C LEU A 95 -17.79 4.90 -8.83
N ASN A 96 -18.94 5.15 -9.44
CA ASN A 96 -20.16 5.49 -8.70
C ASN A 96 -20.89 4.27 -8.14
N GLU A 97 -20.86 3.12 -8.81
CA GLU A 97 -21.63 1.93 -8.40
C GLU A 97 -20.82 0.91 -7.58
N LYS A 98 -19.50 0.87 -7.75
CA LYS A 98 -18.63 -0.12 -7.09
C LYS A 98 -17.67 0.47 -6.06
N GLN A 99 -17.07 1.61 -6.37
CA GLN A 99 -16.06 2.21 -5.48
C GLN A 99 -16.67 3.14 -4.42
N ARG A 100 -17.81 3.76 -4.71
CA ARG A 100 -18.47 4.70 -3.80
C ARG A 100 -19.13 3.98 -2.61
N ASP A 101 -18.97 4.53 -1.41
CA ASP A 101 -19.77 4.13 -0.24
C ASP A 101 -21.20 4.68 -0.37
N PRO A 102 -22.24 3.82 -0.45
CA PRO A 102 -23.62 4.25 -0.65
C PRO A 102 -24.20 5.06 0.52
N ARG A 103 -23.52 5.11 1.67
CA ARG A 103 -23.94 5.90 2.84
C ARG A 103 -23.54 7.37 2.74
N LEU A 104 -22.69 7.75 1.79
CA LEU A 104 -22.21 9.11 1.63
C LEU A 104 -23.26 10.02 1.00
N ASN A 105 -23.48 11.18 1.61
CA ASN A 105 -24.38 12.20 1.10
C ASN A 105 -23.89 12.73 -0.25
N GLU A 106 -24.77 12.78 -1.24
CA GLU A 106 -24.44 13.17 -2.63
C GLU A 106 -24.14 14.66 -2.80
N ILE A 107 -24.59 15.52 -1.88
CA ILE A 107 -24.30 16.97 -1.94
C ILE A 107 -22.90 17.23 -1.39
N LEU A 108 -22.55 16.60 -0.27
CA LEU A 108 -21.23 16.75 0.36
C LEU A 108 -20.15 15.98 -0.39
N TYR A 109 -20.51 14.84 -1.00
CA TYR A 109 -19.63 13.97 -1.76
C TYR A 109 -20.28 13.73 -3.13
N PRO A 110 -20.13 14.64 -4.11
CA PRO A 110 -20.75 14.50 -5.42
C PRO A 110 -20.33 13.20 -6.13
N LEU A 111 -21.18 12.75 -7.04
CA LEU A 111 -20.86 11.64 -7.94
C LEU A 111 -19.73 12.04 -8.89
N TYR A 112 -18.98 11.05 -9.34
CA TYR A 112 -17.97 11.24 -10.38
C TYR A 112 -18.66 11.56 -11.71
N ASP A 113 -18.25 12.66 -12.33
CA ASP A 113 -18.70 13.10 -13.65
C ASP A 113 -17.64 12.82 -14.72
N GLU A 114 -17.97 13.13 -15.98
CA GLU A 114 -17.05 12.95 -17.12
C GLU A 114 -15.75 13.72 -16.95
N LYS A 115 -15.80 14.93 -16.38
CA LYS A 115 -14.64 15.78 -16.19
C LYS A 115 -13.67 15.12 -15.20
N ARG A 116 -14.17 14.73 -14.03
CA ARG A 116 -13.36 14.10 -12.99
C ARG A 116 -12.82 12.75 -13.43
N ALA A 117 -13.64 11.93 -14.09
CA ALA A 117 -13.18 10.65 -14.63
C ALA A 117 -12.08 10.82 -15.69
N ALA A 118 -12.19 11.82 -16.57
CA ALA A 118 -11.16 12.12 -17.57
C ALA A 118 -9.84 12.61 -16.94
N GLU A 119 -9.90 13.42 -15.87
CA GLU A 119 -8.71 13.84 -15.11
C GLU A 119 -7.97 12.63 -14.50
N ILE A 120 -8.72 11.69 -13.92
CA ILE A 120 -8.16 10.45 -13.36
C ILE A 120 -7.50 9.62 -14.45
N ILE A 121 -8.17 9.41 -15.59
CA ILE A 121 -7.62 8.67 -16.73
C ILE A 121 -6.33 9.34 -17.23
N THR A 122 -6.33 10.67 -17.38
CA THR A 122 -5.16 11.42 -17.84
C THR A 122 -3.95 11.26 -16.89
N THR A 123 -4.23 11.16 -15.59
CA THR A 123 -3.21 11.03 -14.54
C THR A 123 -2.57 9.65 -14.50
N TYR A 124 -3.37 8.58 -14.62
CA TYR A 124 -2.91 7.21 -14.38
C TYR A 124 -2.66 6.37 -15.63
N GLU A 125 -3.26 6.70 -16.77
CA GLU A 125 -2.93 6.05 -18.02
C GLU A 125 -1.52 6.46 -18.46
N GLN A 126 -0.79 5.57 -19.12
CA GLN A 126 0.52 5.88 -19.72
C GLN A 126 0.50 5.78 -21.24
N ASN A 127 -0.46 5.05 -21.81
CA ASN A 127 -0.63 4.94 -23.25
C ASN A 127 -1.35 6.19 -23.81
N ASP A 128 -0.67 6.95 -24.66
CA ASP A 128 -1.18 8.20 -25.22
C ASP A 128 -2.40 8.00 -26.15
N GLU A 129 -2.50 6.87 -26.84
CA GLU A 129 -3.67 6.54 -27.66
C GLU A 129 -4.91 6.30 -26.78
N ALA A 130 -4.73 5.58 -25.66
CA ALA A 130 -5.79 5.32 -24.70
C ALA A 130 -6.24 6.63 -24.00
N LYS A 131 -5.29 7.50 -23.62
CA LYS A 131 -5.59 8.84 -23.11
C LYS A 131 -6.41 9.66 -24.08
N THR A 132 -5.99 9.71 -25.34
CA THR A 132 -6.67 10.48 -26.39
C THR A 132 -8.09 9.96 -26.61
N ALA A 133 -8.29 8.64 -26.51
CA ALA A 133 -9.60 8.00 -26.57
C ALA A 133 -10.43 8.12 -25.28
N LYS A 134 -9.94 8.80 -24.25
CA LYS A 134 -10.54 8.85 -22.89
C LYS A 134 -10.87 7.46 -22.35
N ALA A 135 -9.95 6.53 -22.54
CA ALA A 135 -10.09 5.14 -22.14
C ALA A 135 -8.93 4.72 -21.24
N LEU A 136 -9.19 3.75 -20.37
CA LEU A 136 -8.24 3.21 -19.40
C LEU A 136 -7.87 1.78 -19.79
N SER A 137 -6.58 1.54 -19.97
CA SER A 137 -6.02 0.20 -20.13
C SER A 137 -6.02 -0.56 -18.80
N LYS A 138 -5.73 -1.86 -18.85
CA LYS A 138 -5.54 -2.65 -17.62
C LYS A 138 -4.41 -2.10 -16.74
N ASP A 139 -3.30 -1.64 -17.34
CA ASP A 139 -2.19 -1.05 -16.58
C ASP A 139 -2.62 0.28 -15.93
N GLY A 140 -3.37 1.11 -16.64
CA GLY A 140 -3.98 2.32 -16.10
C GLY A 140 -4.92 2.03 -14.92
N LEU A 141 -5.75 0.98 -15.02
CA LEU A 141 -6.62 0.56 -13.91
C LEU A 141 -5.80 0.10 -12.70
N ILE A 142 -4.74 -0.68 -12.91
CA ILE A 142 -3.85 -1.13 -11.83
C ILE A 142 -3.24 0.08 -11.10
N ARG A 143 -2.76 1.08 -11.84
CA ARG A 143 -2.21 2.31 -11.27
C ARG A 143 -3.23 3.10 -10.48
N TYR A 144 -4.44 3.27 -11.02
CA TYR A 144 -5.55 3.89 -10.30
C TYR A 144 -5.87 3.15 -8.99
N LEU A 145 -6.02 1.83 -9.03
CA LEU A 145 -6.38 1.02 -7.86
C LEU A 145 -5.33 1.08 -6.74
N MET A 146 -4.06 1.32 -7.09
CA MET A 146 -2.95 1.47 -6.14
C MET A 146 -2.67 2.92 -5.74
N SER A 147 -3.43 3.88 -6.27
CA SER A 147 -3.23 5.31 -6.01
C SER A 147 -3.99 5.78 -4.77
N ASP A 148 -3.62 6.97 -4.28
CA ASP A 148 -4.29 7.61 -3.13
C ASP A 148 -5.76 7.98 -3.44
N GLU A 149 -6.13 8.14 -4.71
CA GLU A 149 -7.53 8.36 -5.14
C GLU A 149 -8.43 7.14 -4.86
N ASN A 150 -7.83 5.96 -4.70
CA ASN A 150 -8.54 4.72 -4.38
C ASN A 150 -8.15 4.17 -3.00
N ALA A 151 -7.78 5.07 -2.07
CA ALA A 151 -7.44 4.68 -0.71
C ALA A 151 -8.63 3.98 -0.01
N PRO A 152 -8.38 2.90 0.76
CA PRO A 152 -9.45 2.18 1.47
C PRO A 152 -10.01 2.97 2.67
N VAL A 153 -9.43 4.13 2.98
CA VAL A 153 -9.80 5.00 4.09
C VAL A 153 -9.92 6.44 3.60
N PHE A 154 -10.77 7.20 4.26
CA PHE A 154 -10.88 8.64 4.08
C PHE A 154 -9.61 9.32 4.61
N LEU A 155 -8.79 9.85 3.71
CA LEU A 155 -7.47 10.42 4.06
C LEU A 155 -7.59 11.68 4.93
N ASP A 156 -8.68 12.45 4.79
CA ASP A 156 -9.02 13.59 5.64
C ASP A 156 -9.30 13.19 7.10
N ARG A 157 -9.69 11.94 7.36
CA ARG A 157 -9.88 11.42 8.72
C ARG A 157 -8.61 10.91 9.39
N LEU A 158 -7.47 10.94 8.69
CA LEU A 158 -6.17 10.59 9.27
C LEU A 158 -5.59 11.73 10.11
N ASP A 159 -5.99 12.97 9.84
CA ASP A 159 -5.63 14.13 10.65
C ASP A 159 -6.65 14.38 11.78
N ASN A 160 -6.41 15.39 12.63
CA ASN A 160 -7.34 15.82 13.66
C ASN A 160 -8.60 16.42 13.05
N TYR A 161 -9.59 15.56 12.77
CA TYR A 161 -10.85 15.94 12.12
C TYR A 161 -12.02 16.11 13.10
N MET A 162 -11.86 15.64 14.35
CA MET A 162 -12.90 15.74 15.38
C MET A 162 -12.84 17.10 16.07
N GLU A 163 -13.99 17.59 16.51
CA GLU A 163 -14.06 18.77 17.38
C GLU A 163 -13.39 18.44 18.73
N MET A 164 -12.42 19.26 19.16
CA MET A 164 -11.61 19.02 20.37
C MET A 164 -11.97 19.94 21.54
N ASP A 165 -13.05 20.72 21.42
CA ASP A 165 -13.51 21.70 22.41
C ASP A 165 -14.66 21.21 23.30
N GLN A 166 -15.10 19.96 23.13
CA GLN A 166 -16.14 19.37 23.98
C GLN A 166 -15.58 19.01 25.37
N PRO A 167 -16.44 18.76 26.38
CA PRO A 167 -15.99 18.25 27.67
C PRO A 167 -15.28 16.89 27.55
N LEU A 168 -14.29 16.63 28.41
CA LEU A 168 -13.45 15.42 28.36
C LEU A 168 -14.25 14.10 28.35
N ALA A 169 -15.41 14.08 29.03
CA ALA A 169 -16.28 12.90 29.11
C ALA A 169 -16.90 12.49 27.76
N HIS A 170 -16.82 13.32 26.73
CA HIS A 170 -17.36 13.04 25.40
C HIS A 170 -16.37 12.28 24.50
N TYR A 171 -15.13 12.08 24.96
CA TYR A 171 -14.08 11.45 24.16
C TYR A 171 -13.73 10.06 24.67
N TYR A 172 -13.47 9.15 23.73
CA TYR A 172 -12.76 7.92 24.04
C TYR A 172 -11.26 8.24 24.19
N ILE A 173 -10.69 7.88 25.34
CA ILE A 173 -9.29 8.15 25.65
C ILE A 173 -8.50 6.84 25.58
N ASN A 174 -7.50 6.80 24.70
CA ASN A 174 -6.56 5.68 24.63
C ASN A 174 -5.79 5.57 25.95
N SER A 175 -6.07 4.51 26.71
CA SER A 175 -5.64 4.34 28.10
C SER A 175 -4.91 3.01 28.27
N SER A 176 -3.82 3.00 29.02
CA SER A 176 -3.04 1.80 29.32
C SER A 176 -3.30 1.35 30.76
N HIS A 177 -3.17 0.05 31.02
CA HIS A 177 -3.25 -0.52 32.37
C HIS A 177 -1.95 -1.28 32.67
N ASN A 178 -1.44 -1.15 33.90
CA ASN A 178 -0.15 -1.72 34.31
C ASN A 178 0.99 -1.44 33.32
N THR A 179 1.12 -0.17 32.89
CA THR A 179 2.05 0.27 31.84
C THR A 179 3.51 -0.10 32.10
N TYR A 180 3.92 -0.30 33.34
CA TYR A 180 5.28 -0.73 33.67
C TYR A 180 5.59 -2.18 33.23
N LEU A 181 4.59 -3.06 33.08
CA LEU A 181 4.81 -4.47 32.77
C LEU A 181 5.15 -4.68 31.30
N SER A 182 6.26 -5.38 31.03
CA SER A 182 6.65 -5.78 29.68
C SER A 182 6.22 -7.20 29.31
N GLY A 183 5.37 -7.84 30.12
CA GLY A 183 5.02 -9.25 29.96
C GLY A 183 3.90 -9.70 30.90
N ARG A 184 4.09 -10.85 31.56
CA ARG A 184 3.07 -11.50 32.42
C ARG A 184 2.68 -10.59 33.60
N GLN A 185 1.42 -10.71 34.04
CA GLN A 185 0.92 -10.02 35.24
C GLN A 185 1.63 -10.49 36.53
N PHE A 186 2.02 -11.76 36.59
CA PHE A 186 2.74 -12.36 37.71
C PHE A 186 4.12 -12.85 37.26
N GLY A 187 5.15 -12.53 38.05
CA GLY A 187 6.55 -12.86 37.74
C GLY A 187 7.09 -12.18 36.47
N GLY A 188 6.37 -11.19 35.92
CA GLY A 188 6.79 -10.39 34.79
C GLY A 188 7.80 -9.32 35.18
N LYS A 189 8.56 -8.84 34.18
CA LYS A 189 9.51 -7.74 34.39
C LYS A 189 8.80 -6.39 34.26
N SER A 190 9.23 -5.46 35.11
CA SER A 190 8.86 -4.05 35.02
C SER A 190 9.92 -3.27 34.25
N SER A 191 9.53 -2.32 33.40
CA SER A 191 10.44 -1.50 32.59
C SER A 191 9.94 -0.07 32.46
N VAL A 192 10.84 0.89 32.70
CA VAL A 192 10.57 2.32 32.48
C VAL A 192 10.39 2.62 30.98
N GLU A 193 11.06 1.87 30.11
CA GLU A 193 10.94 2.05 28.65
C GLU A 193 9.51 1.82 28.15
N MET A 194 8.72 1.01 28.86
CA MET A 194 7.34 0.73 28.46
C MET A 194 6.46 1.98 28.52
N TYR A 195 6.72 2.89 29.47
CA TYR A 195 6.05 4.19 29.52
C TYR A 195 6.35 5.03 28.27
N ARG A 196 7.61 5.05 27.82
CA ARG A 196 8.00 5.76 26.59
C ARG A 196 7.28 5.19 25.37
N GLN A 197 7.28 3.87 25.21
CA GLN A 197 6.67 3.19 24.06
C GLN A 197 5.15 3.42 24.00
N VAL A 198 4.47 3.32 25.14
CA VAL A 198 3.01 3.51 25.22
C VAL A 198 2.61 4.96 24.90
N LEU A 199 3.38 5.94 25.37
CA LEU A 199 3.15 7.35 25.02
C LEU A 199 3.40 7.63 23.53
N LEU A 200 4.47 7.05 22.94
CA LEU A 200 4.77 7.15 21.51
C LEU A 200 3.69 6.48 20.64
N ALA A 201 3.07 5.41 21.13
CA ALA A 201 1.94 4.74 20.47
C ALA A 201 0.61 5.53 20.57
N GLY A 202 0.62 6.72 21.18
CA GLY A 202 -0.56 7.59 21.23
C GLY A 202 -1.40 7.46 22.51
N CYS A 203 -1.01 6.63 23.48
CA CYS A 203 -1.72 6.55 24.75
C CYS A 203 -1.67 7.89 25.50
N ARG A 204 -2.79 8.30 26.09
CA ARG A 204 -2.95 9.60 26.77
C ARG A 204 -3.17 9.47 28.27
N TRP A 205 -3.46 8.26 28.76
CA TRP A 205 -3.60 7.97 30.18
C TRP A 205 -2.78 6.76 30.59
N ILE A 206 -1.91 6.96 31.59
CA ILE A 206 -1.04 5.93 32.15
C ILE A 206 -1.21 5.92 33.69
N PRO A 207 -1.36 4.74 34.31
CA PRO A 207 -1.42 4.63 35.76
C PRO A 207 -0.05 4.89 36.37
N SER A 208 -0.01 5.73 37.40
CA SER A 208 1.13 5.89 38.29
C SER A 208 1.15 4.78 39.35
N SER A 209 1.15 3.52 38.95
CA SER A 209 1.35 2.41 39.89
C SER A 209 2.83 2.35 40.25
N VAL A 210 3.20 2.90 41.40
CA VAL A 210 4.50 2.67 42.03
C VAL A 210 4.47 1.27 42.63
N VAL A 211 4.78 0.25 41.83
CA VAL A 211 5.04 -1.08 42.39
C VAL A 211 6.48 -1.06 42.92
N THR A 212 6.63 -0.77 44.20
CA THR A 212 7.84 -1.14 44.93
C THR A 212 7.93 -2.66 44.91
N ASP A 213 9.11 -3.19 44.57
CA ASP A 213 9.41 -4.62 44.51
C ASP A 213 8.82 -5.37 45.72
N ALA A 214 7.66 -6.01 45.53
CA ALA A 214 7.21 -7.07 46.41
C ALA A 214 8.04 -8.30 46.03
N LYS A 215 9.26 -8.37 46.59
CA LYS A 215 10.00 -9.63 46.70
C LYS A 215 9.09 -10.61 47.47
N MET A 216 8.55 -11.60 46.76
CA MET A 216 8.11 -12.85 47.37
C MET A 216 9.34 -13.62 47.87
#